data_AF-A0AA37AAW6-F1
#
_entry.id   AF-A0AA37AAW6-F1
#
_cell.length_a   1.000
_cell.length_b   1.000
_cell.length_c   1.000
_cell.angle_alpha   90.00
_cell.angle_beta   90.00
_cell.angle_gamma   90.00
#
_symmetry.space_group_name_H-M   'P 1'
#
loop_
_entity.id
_entity.type
_entity.pdbx_description
1 polymer ?
#
loop_
_entity_poly.entity_id
_entity_poly.type
_entity_poly.pdbx_seq_one_letter_code
_entity_poly.pdbx_strand_id
1 'polypeptide(L)'
;MRTGVNIRKRKDGRYEARYPKGRDAAGKLLYGYCYGHSFEEAREKRDRIMAQRPREMNLLILGAGGHGEIIRELAQSLGVFRKIGFLDDDLKNPLAMGRCDDCLRYLEEYPIAIPSVGDQKLRMQWLAMLARSGFVLPILVHPTATVSPSAAVGYGTVIEARATVSPGVRIGNGCIIASGATIDRNVKIPDGTLVGCGRVITAADFE
;
A
#
# COMPACT_ATOMS: atom_id res chain seq x y z
N MET A 1 -10.51 -27.48 -21.43
CA MET A 1 -10.34 -26.95 -20.05
C MET A 1 -9.31 -25.82 -20.11
N ARG A 2 -9.70 -24.55 -19.94
CA ARG A 2 -8.77 -23.42 -19.91
C ARG A 2 -7.98 -23.52 -18.60
N THR A 3 -6.71 -23.89 -18.64
CA THR A 3 -5.89 -24.16 -17.46
C THR A 3 -5.49 -22.91 -16.65
N GLY A 4 -6.10 -21.74 -16.89
CA GLY A 4 -5.87 -20.51 -16.11
C GLY A 4 -4.47 -19.88 -16.24
N VAL A 5 -3.47 -20.63 -16.70
CA VAL A 5 -2.05 -20.24 -16.66
C VAL A 5 -1.57 -19.33 -17.80
N ASN A 6 -2.43 -18.90 -18.74
CA ASN A 6 -2.04 -18.03 -19.86
C ASN A 6 -0.85 -18.56 -20.71
N ILE A 7 -0.67 -19.88 -20.79
CA ILE A 7 0.37 -20.55 -21.60
C ILE A 7 -0.29 -21.54 -22.57
N ARG A 8 0.12 -21.53 -23.85
CA ARG A 8 -0.41 -22.45 -24.88
C ARG A 8 0.69 -23.02 -25.77
N LYS A 9 0.51 -24.26 -26.24
CA LYS A 9 1.39 -24.87 -27.26
C LYS A 9 1.00 -24.38 -28.66
N ARG A 10 1.99 -24.01 -29.47
CA ARG A 10 1.83 -23.54 -30.86
C ARG A 10 1.98 -24.68 -31.86
N LYS A 11 1.55 -24.44 -33.10
CA LYS A 11 1.69 -25.39 -34.23
C LYS A 11 3.15 -25.74 -34.56
N ASP A 12 4.08 -24.84 -34.25
CA ASP A 12 5.53 -25.02 -34.44
C ASP A 12 6.22 -25.76 -33.28
N GLY A 13 5.44 -26.31 -32.33
CA GLY A 13 5.96 -27.08 -31.19
C GLY A 13 6.37 -26.24 -29.97
N ARG A 14 6.53 -24.91 -30.10
CA ARG A 14 6.91 -24.03 -28.98
C ARG A 14 5.74 -23.73 -28.05
N TYR A 15 6.05 -23.37 -26.81
CA TYR A 15 5.09 -22.86 -25.84
C TYR A 15 5.11 -21.32 -25.83
N GLU A 16 3.94 -20.70 -26.01
CA GLU A 16 3.70 -19.26 -25.92
C GLU A 16 3.11 -18.95 -24.55
N ALA A 17 3.84 -18.19 -23.74
CA ALA A 17 3.36 -17.65 -22.48
C ALA A 17 2.97 -16.17 -22.67
N ARG A 18 1.75 -15.81 -22.26
CA ARG A 18 1.24 -14.44 -22.28
C ARG A 18 1.42 -13.81 -20.91
N TYR A 19 1.84 -12.56 -20.88
CA TYR A 19 1.93 -11.76 -19.66
C TYR A 19 1.34 -10.36 -19.88
N PRO A 20 0.72 -9.74 -18.87
CA PRO A 20 0.28 -8.36 -18.96
C PRO A 20 1.49 -7.43 -19.14
N LYS A 21 1.44 -6.56 -20.14
CA LYS A 21 2.46 -5.53 -20.45
C LYS A 21 1.99 -4.11 -20.11
N GLY A 22 0.68 -3.91 -19.92
CA GLY A 22 0.11 -2.60 -19.57
C GLY A 22 -1.37 -2.56 -19.88
N ARG A 23 -1.92 -1.35 -19.96
CA ARG A 23 -3.27 -1.07 -20.47
C ARG A 23 -3.21 0.03 -21.53
N ASP A 24 -4.11 0.00 -22.49
CA ASP A 24 -4.27 1.10 -23.45
C ASP A 24 -5.03 2.30 -22.84
N ALA A 25 -5.22 3.37 -23.61
CA ALA A 25 -5.93 4.57 -23.19
C ALA A 25 -7.41 4.32 -22.81
N ALA A 26 -7.99 3.21 -23.27
CA ALA A 26 -9.34 2.77 -22.94
C ALA A 26 -9.37 1.80 -21.74
N GLY A 27 -8.23 1.54 -21.10
CA GLY A 27 -8.11 0.67 -19.93
C GLY A 27 -8.07 -0.83 -20.25
N LYS A 28 -8.00 -1.23 -21.53
CA LYS A 28 -7.93 -2.64 -21.95
C LYS A 28 -6.53 -3.21 -21.75
N LEU A 29 -6.45 -4.44 -21.24
CA LEU A 29 -5.17 -5.11 -20.98
C LEU A 29 -4.39 -5.37 -22.28
N LEU A 30 -3.15 -4.90 -22.32
CA LEU A 30 -2.18 -5.17 -23.37
C LEU A 30 -1.30 -6.34 -22.92
N TYR A 31 -1.13 -7.34 -23.78
CA TYR A 31 -0.33 -8.53 -23.49
C TYR A 31 1.00 -8.52 -24.25
N GLY A 32 2.08 -8.88 -23.55
CA GLY A 32 3.33 -9.33 -24.13
C GLY A 32 3.39 -10.85 -24.22
N TYR A 33 4.39 -11.35 -24.96
CA TYR A 33 4.56 -12.78 -25.22
C TYR A 33 6.02 -13.17 -25.02
N CYS A 34 6.25 -14.34 -24.44
CA CYS A 34 7.56 -15.00 -24.46
C CYS A 34 7.40 -16.47 -24.86
N TYR A 35 8.49 -17.07 -25.32
CA TYR A 35 8.49 -18.40 -25.91
C TYR A 35 9.51 -19.33 -25.24
N GLY A 36 9.13 -20.59 -25.08
CA GLY A 36 9.99 -21.68 -24.61
C GLY A 36 9.80 -22.94 -25.46
N HIS A 37 10.80 -23.82 -25.46
CA HIS A 37 10.74 -25.14 -26.08
C HIS A 37 9.96 -26.14 -25.21
N SER A 38 9.90 -25.91 -23.90
CA SER A 38 9.02 -26.61 -22.96
C SER A 38 8.01 -25.67 -22.30
N PHE A 39 6.97 -26.24 -21.69
CA PHE A 39 5.99 -25.49 -20.89
C PHE A 39 6.67 -24.75 -19.72
N GLU A 40 7.59 -25.44 -19.05
CA GLU A 40 8.30 -24.95 -17.88
C GLU A 40 9.24 -23.79 -18.23
N GLU A 41 9.97 -23.90 -19.34
CA GLU A 41 10.84 -22.83 -19.84
C GLU A 41 10.03 -21.57 -20.21
N ALA A 42 8.88 -21.73 -20.87
CA ALA A 42 8.02 -20.60 -21.21
C ALA A 42 7.44 -19.92 -19.95
N ARG A 43 7.09 -20.72 -18.93
CA ARG A 43 6.63 -20.23 -17.63
C ARG A 43 7.73 -19.45 -16.89
N GLU A 44 8.92 -20.02 -16.75
CA GLU A 44 10.03 -19.35 -16.07
C GLU A 44 10.41 -18.02 -16.73
N LYS A 45 10.49 -18.00 -18.07
CA LYS A 45 10.76 -16.77 -18.83
C LYS A 45 9.71 -15.69 -18.56
N ARG A 46 8.43 -16.09 -18.53
CA ARG A 46 7.33 -15.18 -18.19
C ARG A 46 7.47 -14.65 -16.77
N ASP A 47 7.74 -15.53 -15.82
CA ASP A 47 7.83 -15.19 -14.40
C ASP A 47 9.03 -14.25 -14.15
N ARG A 48 10.17 -14.45 -14.83
CA ARG A 48 11.31 -13.50 -14.81
C ARG A 48 10.95 -12.13 -15.39
N ILE A 49 10.25 -12.09 -16.52
CA ILE A 49 9.81 -10.82 -17.12
C ILE A 49 8.87 -10.08 -16.17
N MET A 50 7.93 -10.80 -15.54
CA MET A 50 7.00 -10.22 -14.56
C MET A 50 7.73 -9.73 -13.31
N ALA A 51 8.74 -10.45 -12.83
CA ALA A 51 9.55 -10.07 -11.67
C ALA A 51 10.45 -8.84 -11.92
N GLN A 52 10.90 -8.64 -13.16
CA GLN A 52 11.78 -7.53 -13.54
C GLN A 52 11.02 -6.25 -13.92
N ARG A 53 9.68 -6.29 -14.04
CA ARG A 53 8.93 -5.07 -14.33
C ARG A 53 8.91 -4.17 -13.10
N PRO A 54 9.19 -2.87 -13.24
CA PRO A 54 8.87 -1.92 -12.18
C PRO A 54 7.37 -2.01 -11.93
N ARG A 55 6.98 -2.42 -10.72
CA ARG A 55 5.57 -2.42 -10.35
C ARG A 55 5.09 -0.97 -10.33
N GLU A 56 3.91 -0.73 -10.91
CA GLU A 56 3.31 0.60 -10.83
C GLU A 56 3.07 0.95 -9.36
N MET A 57 3.30 2.21 -8.99
CA MET A 57 3.00 2.71 -7.64
C MET A 57 1.48 2.87 -7.50
N ASN A 58 0.81 1.76 -7.19
CA ASN A 58 -0.62 1.73 -6.93
C ASN A 58 -0.84 1.40 -5.45
N LEU A 59 -1.66 2.19 -4.78
CA LEU A 59 -1.93 2.10 -3.35
C LEU A 59 -3.25 1.37 -3.08
N LEU A 60 -3.20 0.35 -2.22
CA LEU A 60 -4.37 -0.32 -1.66
C LEU A 60 -4.63 0.20 -0.24
N ILE A 61 -5.84 0.66 0.01
CA ILE A 61 -6.27 1.13 1.32
C ILE A 61 -7.22 0.09 1.93
N LEU A 62 -6.90 -0.46 3.10
CA LEU A 62 -7.74 -1.42 3.82
C LEU A 62 -8.62 -0.67 4.84
N GLY A 63 -9.86 -0.40 4.44
CA GLY A 63 -10.84 0.40 5.17
C GLY A 63 -11.28 1.62 4.37
N ALA A 64 -12.53 1.63 3.89
CA ALA A 64 -13.12 2.72 3.12
C ALA A 64 -14.03 3.64 3.97
N GLY A 65 -13.76 3.71 5.28
CA GLY A 65 -14.39 4.67 6.19
C GLY A 65 -13.72 6.05 6.18
N GLY A 66 -14.08 6.92 7.13
CA GLY A 66 -13.61 8.32 7.16
C GLY A 66 -12.08 8.51 7.13
N HIS A 67 -11.32 7.67 7.86
CA HIS A 67 -9.85 7.73 7.79
C HIS A 67 -9.30 7.26 6.43
N GLY A 68 -9.99 6.33 5.76
CA GLY A 68 -9.65 5.90 4.40
C GLY A 68 -9.78 7.03 3.38
N GLU A 69 -10.79 7.88 3.51
CA GLU A 69 -10.96 9.07 2.66
C GLU A 69 -9.83 10.08 2.87
N ILE A 70 -9.43 10.32 4.13
CA ILE A 70 -8.28 11.18 4.47
C ILE A 70 -7.00 10.65 3.82
N ILE A 71 -6.73 9.34 3.94
CA ILE A 71 -5.55 8.72 3.32
C ILE A 71 -5.60 8.82 1.80
N ARG A 72 -6.77 8.68 1.17
CA ARG A 72 -6.91 8.87 -0.28
C ARG A 72 -6.55 10.30 -0.69
N GLU A 73 -7.05 11.31 0.01
CA GLU A 73 -6.73 12.71 -0.29
C GLU A 73 -5.24 13.03 -0.06
N LEU A 74 -4.64 12.48 1.00
CA LEU A 74 -3.20 12.55 1.24
C LEU A 74 -2.43 11.89 0.09
N ALA A 75 -2.81 10.68 -0.31
CA ALA A 75 -2.17 9.95 -1.40
C ALA A 75 -2.31 10.70 -2.75
N GLN A 76 -3.44 11.35 -2.98
CA GLN A 76 -3.66 12.21 -4.15
C GLN A 76 -2.77 13.47 -4.10
N SER A 77 -2.62 14.11 -2.94
CA SER A 77 -1.79 15.31 -2.78
C SER A 77 -0.29 15.03 -2.94
N LEU A 78 0.15 13.80 -2.65
CA LEU A 78 1.51 13.36 -2.95
C LEU A 78 1.78 13.22 -4.46
N GLY A 79 0.77 12.91 -5.27
CA GLY A 79 0.90 12.79 -6.73
C GLY A 79 1.78 11.62 -7.22
N VAL A 80 2.20 10.72 -6.33
CA VAL A 80 3.09 9.59 -6.67
C VAL A 80 2.34 8.30 -7.02
N PHE A 81 1.07 8.17 -6.60
CA PHE A 81 0.28 6.98 -6.83
C PHE A 81 -0.55 7.10 -8.10
N ARG A 82 -0.43 6.13 -9.00
CA ARG A 82 -1.18 6.11 -10.26
C ARG A 82 -2.63 5.64 -10.06
N LYS A 83 -2.84 4.71 -9.14
CA LYS A 83 -4.16 4.23 -8.73
C LYS A 83 -4.26 4.15 -7.21
N ILE A 84 -5.45 4.40 -6.71
CA ILE A 84 -5.83 4.20 -5.31
C ILE A 84 -7.06 3.31 -5.31
N GLY A 85 -6.97 2.17 -4.64
CA GLY A 85 -8.06 1.21 -4.50
C GLY A 85 -8.39 0.98 -3.04
N PHE A 86 -9.64 0.59 -2.76
CA PHE A 86 -10.11 0.29 -1.41
C PHE A 86 -10.57 -1.16 -1.26
N LEU A 87 -10.31 -1.72 -0.09
CA LEU A 87 -11.00 -2.90 0.43
C LEU A 87 -11.79 -2.50 1.67
N ASP A 88 -12.97 -3.08 1.83
CA ASP A 88 -13.81 -2.88 3.01
C ASP A 88 -14.63 -4.14 3.28
N ASP A 89 -14.83 -4.48 4.55
CA ASP A 89 -15.65 -5.62 4.93
C ASP A 89 -17.15 -5.33 4.79
N ASP A 90 -17.54 -4.04 4.78
CA ASP A 90 -18.87 -3.60 4.33
C ASP A 90 -18.91 -3.43 2.81
N LEU A 91 -19.33 -4.50 2.14
CA LEU A 91 -19.49 -4.53 0.68
C LEU A 91 -20.60 -3.61 0.16
N LYS A 92 -21.39 -2.96 1.02
CA LYS A 92 -22.33 -1.92 0.59
C LYS A 92 -21.62 -0.60 0.29
N ASN A 93 -20.40 -0.42 0.80
CA ASN A 93 -19.59 0.76 0.51
C ASN A 93 -19.21 0.76 -0.97
N PRO A 94 -19.59 1.79 -1.76
CA PRO A 94 -19.36 1.81 -3.20
C PRO A 94 -17.87 1.90 -3.57
N LEU A 95 -16.99 2.27 -2.63
CA LEU A 95 -15.54 2.29 -2.85
C LEU A 95 -14.91 0.89 -2.72
N ALA A 96 -15.58 -0.05 -2.05
CA ALA A 96 -15.03 -1.37 -1.75
C ALA A 96 -14.91 -2.23 -3.02
N MET A 97 -13.68 -2.55 -3.43
CA MET A 97 -13.42 -3.49 -4.52
C MET A 97 -13.57 -4.95 -4.11
N GLY A 98 -13.58 -5.21 -2.80
CA GLY A 98 -13.60 -6.53 -2.17
C GLY A 98 -13.40 -6.41 -0.65
N ARG A 99 -13.41 -7.56 0.03
CA ARG A 99 -13.18 -7.66 1.49
C ARG A 99 -11.70 -7.47 1.83
N CYS A 100 -11.41 -7.09 3.08
CA CYS A 100 -10.04 -6.84 3.53
C CYS A 100 -9.16 -8.10 3.55
N ASP A 101 -9.76 -9.26 3.81
CA ASP A 101 -9.09 -10.58 3.78
C ASP A 101 -8.66 -11.03 2.37
N ASP A 102 -9.29 -10.50 1.33
CA ASP A 102 -8.98 -10.77 -0.07
C ASP A 102 -7.77 -9.96 -0.61
N CYS A 103 -7.07 -9.21 0.24
CA CYS A 103 -5.99 -8.29 -0.17
C CYS A 103 -4.94 -8.93 -1.08
N LEU A 104 -4.53 -10.17 -0.82
CA LEU A 104 -3.54 -10.91 -1.62
C LEU A 104 -3.88 -10.98 -3.12
N ARG A 105 -5.18 -11.00 -3.48
CA ARG A 105 -5.62 -11.03 -4.88
C ARG A 105 -5.23 -9.77 -5.65
N TYR A 106 -4.99 -8.67 -4.92
CA TYR A 106 -4.69 -7.36 -5.48
C TYR A 106 -3.19 -7.03 -5.45
N LEU A 107 -2.33 -7.86 -4.83
CA LEU A 107 -0.90 -7.59 -4.65
C LEU A 107 -0.14 -7.30 -5.95
N GLU A 108 -0.51 -7.96 -7.05
CA GLU A 108 0.12 -7.71 -8.35
C GLU A 108 -0.22 -6.33 -8.93
N GLU A 109 -1.46 -5.86 -8.73
CA GLU A 109 -1.93 -4.57 -9.26
C GLU A 109 -1.66 -3.42 -8.28
N TYR A 110 -1.73 -3.67 -6.98
CA TYR A 110 -1.54 -2.72 -5.88
C TYR A 110 -0.47 -3.24 -4.91
N PRO A 111 0.83 -3.09 -5.25
CA PRO A 111 1.91 -3.62 -4.42
C PRO A 111 2.15 -2.83 -3.12
N ILE A 112 1.61 -1.62 -3.02
CA ILE A 112 1.73 -0.74 -1.85
C ILE A 112 0.40 -0.79 -1.12
N ALA A 113 0.41 -0.99 0.19
CA ALA A 113 -0.82 -1.07 0.97
C ALA A 113 -0.71 -0.35 2.32
N ILE A 114 -1.86 0.14 2.83
CA ILE A 114 -1.94 0.75 4.14
C ILE A 114 -3.28 0.44 4.83
N PRO A 115 -3.28 0.06 6.13
CA PRO A 115 -4.52 -0.11 6.88
C PRO A 115 -5.06 1.23 7.36
N SER A 116 -6.36 1.47 7.13
CA SER A 116 -7.06 2.73 7.40
C SER A 116 -8.26 2.51 8.32
N VAL A 117 -8.03 1.83 9.45
CA VAL A 117 -9.05 1.58 10.48
C VAL A 117 -8.68 2.25 11.79
N GLY A 118 -9.67 2.82 12.49
CA GLY A 118 -9.47 3.50 13.78
C GLY A 118 -9.11 2.55 14.92
N ASP A 119 -9.67 1.33 14.91
CA ASP A 119 -9.32 0.28 15.88
C ASP A 119 -7.83 -0.06 15.78
N GLN A 120 -7.09 0.23 16.86
CA GLN A 120 -5.64 0.03 16.91
C GLN A 120 -5.26 -1.45 16.77
N LYS A 121 -6.00 -2.35 17.41
CA LYS A 121 -5.68 -3.78 17.39
C LYS A 121 -5.86 -4.35 15.98
N LEU A 122 -6.97 -4.03 15.34
CA LEU A 122 -7.26 -4.44 13.96
C LEU A 122 -6.27 -3.80 12.97
N ARG A 123 -5.95 -2.51 13.13
CA ARG A 123 -4.96 -1.82 12.30
C ARG A 123 -3.59 -2.52 12.36
N MET A 124 -3.13 -2.87 13.55
CA MET A 124 -1.85 -3.58 13.72
C MET A 124 -1.89 -5.02 13.20
N GLN A 125 -3.02 -5.73 13.34
CA GLN A 125 -3.22 -7.05 12.75
C GLN A 125 -3.13 -6.99 11.21
N TRP A 126 -3.81 -6.04 10.59
CA TRP A 126 -3.74 -5.85 9.14
C TRP A 126 -2.36 -5.40 8.68
N LEU A 127 -1.70 -4.52 9.42
CA LEU A 127 -0.32 -4.12 9.11
C LEU A 127 0.63 -5.33 9.07
N ALA A 128 0.55 -6.20 10.08
CA ALA A 128 1.34 -7.43 10.14
C ALA A 128 0.99 -8.42 9.02
N MET A 129 -0.29 -8.57 8.71
CA MET A 129 -0.77 -9.41 7.59
C MET A 129 -0.22 -8.90 6.25
N LEU A 130 -0.31 -7.60 5.98
CA LEU A 130 0.20 -6.98 4.75
C LEU A 130 1.72 -7.15 4.62
N ALA A 131 2.47 -6.92 5.71
CA ALA A 131 3.92 -7.12 5.72
C ALA A 131 4.30 -8.57 5.36
N ARG A 132 3.65 -9.54 6.01
CA ARG A 132 3.88 -10.98 5.75
C ARG A 132 3.47 -11.42 4.34
N SER A 133 2.55 -10.68 3.73
CA SER A 133 2.02 -10.94 2.40
C SER A 133 2.88 -10.34 1.28
N GLY A 134 3.93 -9.59 1.62
CA GLY A 134 4.86 -9.00 0.66
C GLY A 134 4.40 -7.66 0.08
N PHE A 135 3.44 -6.98 0.72
CA PHE A 135 3.12 -5.60 0.40
C PHE A 135 4.22 -4.66 0.88
N VAL A 136 4.41 -3.56 0.17
CA VAL A 136 5.18 -2.42 0.65
C VAL A 136 4.28 -1.57 1.55
N LEU A 137 4.72 -1.32 2.78
CA LEU A 137 4.00 -0.50 3.77
C LEU A 137 4.64 0.89 3.82
N PRO A 138 4.07 1.90 3.14
CA PRO A 138 4.69 3.21 3.02
C PRO A 138 4.58 3.99 4.33
N ILE A 139 5.42 5.01 4.47
CA ILE A 139 5.17 6.12 5.38
C ILE A 139 4.50 7.19 4.54
N LEU A 140 3.26 7.56 4.89
CA LEU A 140 2.52 8.59 4.17
C LEU A 140 2.63 9.90 4.93
N VAL A 141 3.28 10.89 4.34
CA VAL A 141 3.47 12.22 4.94
C VAL A 141 2.78 13.23 4.05
N HIS A 142 1.78 13.93 4.58
CA HIS A 142 1.11 14.99 3.85
C HIS A 142 2.10 16.11 3.49
N PRO A 143 2.05 16.72 2.29
CA PRO A 143 3.00 17.76 1.87
C PRO A 143 3.08 18.99 2.78
N THR A 144 2.05 19.25 3.58
CA THR A 144 2.01 20.37 4.55
C THR A 144 2.46 19.99 5.96
N ALA A 145 2.77 18.72 6.22
CA ALA A 145 3.35 18.31 7.49
C ALA A 145 4.83 18.72 7.55
N THR A 146 5.31 19.06 8.74
CA THR A 146 6.72 19.35 8.99
C THR A 146 7.32 18.18 9.76
N VAL A 147 8.26 17.46 9.15
CA VAL A 147 8.97 16.35 9.80
C VAL A 147 10.45 16.68 9.86
N SER A 148 11.01 16.71 11.08
CA SER A 148 12.44 16.94 11.26
C SER A 148 13.27 15.88 10.53
N PRO A 149 14.37 16.25 9.84
CA PRO A 149 15.30 15.28 9.24
C PRO A 149 15.94 14.31 10.23
N SER A 150 15.95 14.67 11.52
CA SER A 150 16.48 13.82 12.61
C SER A 150 15.43 12.89 13.23
N ALA A 151 14.16 13.01 12.84
CA ALA A 151 13.10 12.15 13.31
C ALA A 151 13.16 10.77 12.63
N ALA A 152 12.84 9.73 13.38
CA ALA A 152 12.69 8.37 12.85
C ALA A 152 11.20 8.01 12.85
N VAL A 153 10.69 7.52 11.73
CA VAL A 153 9.27 7.16 11.57
C VAL A 153 9.17 5.71 11.09
N GLY A 154 8.39 4.90 11.80
CA GLY A 154 8.14 3.50 11.48
C GLY A 154 7.23 3.31 10.26
N TYR A 155 7.26 2.12 9.67
CA TYR A 155 6.50 1.81 8.45
C TYR A 155 4.98 1.79 8.70
N GLY A 156 4.20 2.02 7.65
CA GLY A 156 2.74 2.07 7.74
C GLY A 156 2.19 3.23 8.57
N THR A 157 3.04 4.18 8.95
CA THR A 157 2.63 5.38 9.68
C THR A 157 2.10 6.45 8.73
N VAL A 158 1.02 7.10 9.15
CA VAL A 158 0.39 8.22 8.44
C VAL A 158 0.61 9.50 9.24
N ILE A 159 1.14 10.53 8.58
CA ILE A 159 1.31 11.88 9.10
C ILE A 159 0.44 12.80 8.26
N GLU A 160 -0.67 13.26 8.84
CA GLU A 160 -1.68 14.06 8.16
C GLU A 160 -1.28 15.54 8.02
N ALA A 161 -2.15 16.32 7.39
CA ALA A 161 -1.90 17.72 7.09
C ALA A 161 -1.54 18.55 8.32
N ARG A 162 -0.53 19.42 8.17
CA ARG A 162 -0.09 20.39 9.18
C ARG A 162 0.41 19.77 10.49
N ALA A 163 0.61 18.46 10.57
CA ALA A 163 1.26 17.84 11.71
C ALA A 163 2.74 18.27 11.79
N THR A 164 3.27 18.38 13.01
CA THR A 164 4.65 18.77 13.29
C THR A 164 5.36 17.68 14.08
N VAL A 165 6.47 17.17 13.56
CA VAL A 165 7.32 16.17 14.21
C VAL A 165 8.69 16.79 14.45
N SER A 166 8.99 17.07 15.72
CA SER A 166 10.18 17.80 16.15
C SER A 166 11.47 16.96 16.11
N PRO A 167 12.66 17.58 16.29
CA PRO A 167 13.93 16.86 16.29
C PRO A 167 14.02 15.73 17.32
N GLY A 168 14.70 14.65 16.93
CA GLY A 168 14.95 13.48 17.80
C GLY A 168 13.72 12.62 18.12
N VAL A 169 12.54 12.96 17.59
CA VAL A 169 11.32 12.16 17.77
C VAL A 169 11.49 10.78 17.13
N ARG A 170 10.96 9.75 17.81
CA ARG A 170 10.88 8.37 17.28
C ARG A 170 9.43 7.92 17.28
N ILE A 171 8.86 7.74 16.09
CA ILE A 171 7.50 7.26 15.90
C ILE A 171 7.53 5.79 15.53
N GLY A 172 6.74 4.98 16.24
CA GLY A 172 6.56 3.56 15.95
C GLY A 172 5.87 3.27 14.62
N ASN A 173 5.65 1.98 14.35
CA ASN A 173 4.98 1.50 13.14
C ASN A 173 3.45 1.66 13.25
N GLY A 174 2.77 1.84 12.11
CA GLY A 174 1.31 1.87 12.06
C GLY A 174 0.65 3.00 12.86
N CYS A 175 1.41 4.06 13.15
CA CYS A 175 0.91 5.22 13.88
C CYS A 175 0.06 6.13 12.99
N ILE A 176 -0.82 6.90 13.61
CA ILE A 176 -1.57 7.96 12.94
C ILE A 176 -1.28 9.25 13.69
N ILE A 177 -0.60 10.18 13.03
CA ILE A 177 -0.38 11.54 13.54
C ILE A 177 -1.38 12.43 12.81
N ALA A 178 -2.51 12.67 13.47
CA ALA A 178 -3.64 13.33 12.87
C ALA A 178 -3.40 14.82 12.64
N SER A 179 -4.29 15.43 11.87
CA SER A 179 -4.13 16.78 11.34
C SER A 179 -3.83 17.81 12.43
N GLY A 180 -2.78 18.59 12.23
CA GLY A 180 -2.34 19.64 13.16
C GLY A 180 -1.72 19.15 14.48
N ALA A 181 -1.55 17.85 14.69
CA ALA A 181 -0.87 17.34 15.89
C ALA A 181 0.60 17.76 15.93
N THR A 182 1.13 17.98 17.13
CA THR A 182 2.53 18.37 17.37
C THR A 182 3.19 17.38 18.31
N ILE A 183 4.32 16.82 17.89
CA ILE A 183 5.16 15.94 18.72
C ILE A 183 6.43 16.71 19.07
N ASP A 184 6.62 16.99 20.36
CA ASP A 184 7.77 17.72 20.88
C ASP A 184 9.06 16.88 20.79
N ARG A 185 10.20 17.55 20.90
CA ARG A 185 11.54 16.97 20.74
C ARG A 185 11.76 15.73 21.61
N ASN A 186 12.51 14.76 21.07
CA ASN A 186 12.93 13.54 21.77
C ASN A 186 11.81 12.64 22.33
N VAL A 187 10.56 12.85 21.93
CA VAL A 187 9.44 11.99 22.31
C VAL A 187 9.51 10.64 21.56
N LYS A 188 9.12 9.57 22.25
CA LYS A 188 8.95 8.23 21.67
C LYS A 188 7.47 7.88 21.62
N ILE A 189 6.94 7.71 20.42
CA ILE A 189 5.55 7.29 20.19
C ILE A 189 5.53 5.77 19.96
N PRO A 190 4.78 4.99 20.76
CA PRO A 190 4.65 3.54 20.58
C PRO A 190 3.98 3.14 19.27
N ASP A 191 4.18 1.87 18.87
CA ASP A 191 3.52 1.28 17.69
C ASP A 191 2.00 1.37 17.78
N GLY A 192 1.37 1.73 16.66
CA GLY A 192 -0.07 1.81 16.53
C GLY A 192 -0.72 3.00 17.23
N THR A 193 0.03 3.93 17.83
CA THR A 193 -0.56 5.09 18.51
C THR A 193 -1.30 6.01 17.54
N LEU A 194 -2.48 6.48 17.97
CA LEU A 194 -3.20 7.58 17.34
C LEU A 194 -2.98 8.86 18.16
N VAL A 195 -2.29 9.83 17.57
CA VAL A 195 -2.22 11.20 18.10
C VAL A 195 -3.33 12.01 17.43
N GLY A 196 -4.36 12.38 18.20
CA GLY A 196 -5.55 13.06 17.69
C GLY A 196 -5.28 14.49 17.17
N CYS A 197 -6.26 15.02 16.43
CA CYS A 197 -6.13 16.32 15.76
C CYS A 197 -5.77 17.44 16.75
N GLY A 198 -4.79 18.27 16.37
CA GLY A 198 -4.35 19.43 17.17
C GLY A 198 -3.69 19.10 18.50
N ARG A 199 -3.51 17.82 18.85
CA ARG A 199 -2.87 17.44 20.13
C ARG A 199 -1.39 17.79 20.14
N VAL A 200 -0.93 18.34 21.25
CA VAL A 200 0.49 18.47 21.57
C VAL A 200 0.87 17.29 22.45
N ILE A 201 1.94 16.59 22.08
CA ILE A 201 2.53 15.48 22.82
C ILE A 201 3.94 15.88 23.22
N THR A 202 4.21 15.78 24.51
CA THR A 202 5.49 16.12 25.15
C THR A 202 6.07 14.89 25.84
N ALA A 203 7.28 15.00 26.38
CA ALA A 203 7.89 13.91 27.15
C ALA A 203 7.05 13.51 28.37
N ALA A 204 6.30 14.45 28.97
CA ALA A 204 5.45 14.20 30.14
C ALA A 204 4.21 13.34 29.85
N ASP A 205 3.80 13.19 28.58
CA ASP A 205 2.65 12.36 28.22
C ASP A 205 2.96 10.83 28.30
N PHE A 206 4.22 10.46 28.56
CA PHE A 206 4.69 9.06 28.65
C PHE A 206 5.40 8.72 29.96
N GLU A 207 5.36 9.63 30.95
CA GLU A 207 5.78 9.39 32.35
C GLU A 207 4.61 8.85 33.19
#